data_AF-J4X9Q4-F1
#
_entry.id   AF-J4X9Q4-F1
#
_cell.length_a   1.000
_cell.length_b   1.000
_cell.length_c   1.000
_cell.angle_alpha   90.00
_cell.angle_beta   90.00
_cell.angle_gamma   90.00
#
_symmetry.space_group_name_H-M   'P 1'
#
loop_
_entity.id
_entity.type
_entity.pdbx_description
1 polymer ?
#
loop_
_entity_poly.entity_id
_entity_poly.type
_entity_poly.pdbx_seq_one_letter_code
_entity_poly.pdbx_strand_id
1 'polypeptide(L)'
;MAREITNMQVKLISLVAAGANNKKIIYKDEKFDELLRVDFEKSDEEQGVVYGIVYAPDEVDSQGDYANSEEIKKAAYNFMKRADLSYCVDVNHNFDIANAYICESWIVKSKDEFFDEVGAWAVGIKIEDENLRNLIKSGQLSGLSMYGSGIIKSEEIEPKGLIETIKEVVKGLLPKDMNKDEILSKGENMNKEEVAELVKAQLNENEAANNAKIEELSKQINELSAKLEDVNKELSKSKQSEELKKSENSASGGIL
;
A
#
# COMPACT_ATOMS: atom_id res chain seq x y z
N MET A 1 7.37 20.66 -3.56
CA MET A 1 8.37 19.94 -4.37
C MET A 1 7.74 18.61 -4.75
N ALA A 2 7.95 18.14 -5.98
CA ALA A 2 7.41 16.85 -6.41
C ALA A 2 8.12 15.70 -5.68
N ARG A 3 7.40 14.64 -5.33
CA ARG A 3 7.92 13.49 -4.57
C ARG A 3 7.79 12.22 -5.41
N GLU A 4 8.88 11.46 -5.52
CA GLU A 4 8.85 10.18 -6.23
C GLU A 4 8.31 9.07 -5.31
N ILE A 5 7.28 8.36 -5.74
CA ILE A 5 6.75 7.17 -5.06
C ILE A 5 7.52 5.94 -5.57
N THR A 6 7.93 5.08 -4.65
CA THR A 6 8.54 3.77 -4.90
C THR A 6 7.80 2.68 -4.11
N ASN A 7 7.98 1.41 -4.48
CA ASN A 7 7.30 0.27 -3.84
C ASN A 7 5.77 0.44 -3.74
N MET A 8 5.17 0.86 -4.85
CA MET A 8 3.74 1.06 -5.02
C MET A 8 2.98 -0.27 -4.91
N GLN A 9 2.01 -0.31 -4.01
CA GLN A 9 1.07 -1.41 -3.83
C GLN A 9 -0.35 -0.90 -3.96
N VAL A 10 -0.85 -0.92 -5.19
CA VAL A 10 -2.25 -0.55 -5.47
C VAL A 10 -3.19 -1.65 -4.97
N LYS A 11 -4.28 -1.24 -4.34
CA LYS A 11 -5.28 -2.12 -3.73
C LYS A 11 -6.65 -2.04 -4.38
N LEU A 12 -7.09 -0.85 -4.74
CA LEU A 12 -8.36 -0.59 -5.41
C LEU A 12 -8.17 0.45 -6.52
N ILE A 13 -9.03 0.38 -7.53
CA ILE A 13 -9.20 1.39 -8.57
C ILE A 13 -10.62 1.92 -8.44
N SER A 14 -10.74 3.20 -8.13
CA SER A 14 -12.02 3.88 -7.90
C SER A 14 -12.46 4.65 -9.13
N LEU A 15 -13.74 4.54 -9.48
CA LEU A 15 -14.40 5.45 -10.40
C LEU A 15 -14.71 6.76 -9.68
N VAL A 16 -14.23 7.88 -10.20
CA VAL A 16 -14.33 9.20 -9.55
C VAL A 16 -14.74 10.28 -10.54
N ALA A 17 -15.23 11.41 -10.03
CA ALA A 17 -15.52 12.58 -10.85
C ALA A 17 -14.25 13.13 -11.54
N ALA A 18 -13.13 13.20 -10.79
CA ALA A 18 -11.83 13.62 -11.29
C ALA A 18 -10.70 12.88 -10.54
N GLY A 19 -9.80 12.25 -11.30
CA GLY A 19 -8.63 11.55 -10.75
C GLY A 19 -7.50 12.51 -10.44
N ALA A 20 -6.67 12.18 -9.44
CA ALA A 20 -5.48 12.96 -9.07
C ALA A 20 -4.47 13.08 -10.22
N ASN A 21 -4.44 12.09 -11.12
CA ASN A 21 -3.58 12.04 -12.31
C ASN A 21 -4.07 12.93 -13.47
N ASN A 22 -5.21 13.63 -13.32
CA ASN A 22 -5.85 14.47 -14.34
C ASN A 22 -6.20 13.75 -15.66
N LYS A 23 -6.21 12.42 -15.69
CA LYS A 23 -6.60 11.62 -16.87
C LYS A 23 -8.11 11.41 -16.88
N LYS A 24 -8.68 11.40 -18.07
CA LYS A 24 -10.08 11.07 -18.31
C LYS A 24 -10.24 9.63 -18.75
N ILE A 25 -11.39 9.05 -18.43
CA ILE A 25 -11.78 7.75 -18.95
C ILE A 25 -12.40 7.87 -20.34
N ILE A 26 -12.35 6.78 -21.10
CA ILE A 26 -12.99 6.61 -22.41
C ILE A 26 -14.05 5.52 -22.27
N TYR A 27 -15.30 5.83 -22.60
CA TYR A 27 -16.40 4.85 -22.55
C TYR A 27 -16.65 4.26 -23.92
N LYS A 28 -16.66 2.93 -24.03
CA LYS A 28 -16.93 2.22 -25.28
C LYS A 28 -18.44 2.07 -25.53
N ASP A 29 -18.99 3.09 -26.18
CA ASP A 29 -20.35 3.12 -26.74
C ASP A 29 -20.34 3.11 -28.28
N GLU A 30 -21.51 3.27 -28.90
CA GLU A 30 -21.67 3.31 -30.36
C GLU A 30 -20.88 4.44 -31.05
N LYS A 31 -20.42 5.47 -30.31
CA LYS A 31 -19.62 6.58 -30.84
C LYS A 31 -18.12 6.41 -30.60
N PHE A 32 -17.72 5.30 -30.00
CA PHE A 32 -16.33 5.05 -29.63
C PHE A 32 -15.38 5.04 -30.83
N ASP A 33 -15.84 4.54 -31.97
CA ASP A 33 -15.03 4.48 -33.20
C ASP A 33 -14.63 5.88 -33.71
N GLU A 34 -15.44 6.92 -33.45
CA GLU A 34 -15.10 8.31 -33.78
C GLU A 34 -13.92 8.85 -32.94
N LEU A 35 -13.71 8.30 -31.74
CA LEU A 35 -12.62 8.69 -30.84
C LEU A 35 -11.28 8.04 -31.21
N LEU A 36 -11.31 6.87 -31.85
CA LEU A 36 -10.11 6.07 -32.12
C LEU A 36 -9.35 6.45 -33.40
N ARG A 37 -9.91 7.28 -34.30
CA ARG A 37 -9.29 7.61 -35.60
C ARG A 37 -8.85 6.37 -36.40
N VAL A 38 -9.52 5.23 -36.21
CA VAL A 38 -9.31 4.00 -36.99
C VAL A 38 -10.66 3.56 -37.54
N ASP A 39 -10.77 3.47 -38.86
CA ASP A 39 -11.98 2.99 -39.54
C ASP A 39 -12.06 1.46 -39.38
N PHE A 40 -12.92 0.98 -38.49
CA PHE A 40 -13.35 -0.42 -38.46
C PHE A 40 -14.80 -0.55 -38.93
N GLU A 41 -15.06 -1.44 -39.90
CA GLU A 41 -16.42 -1.94 -40.19
C GLU A 41 -16.79 -2.99 -39.12
N LYS A 42 -17.17 -2.55 -37.92
CA LYS A 42 -17.86 -3.40 -36.94
C LYS A 42 -18.89 -2.58 -36.21
N SER A 43 -20.16 -2.95 -36.31
CA SER A 43 -21.17 -2.46 -35.36
C SER A 43 -20.91 -3.14 -34.02
N ASP A 44 -20.06 -2.55 -33.18
CA ASP A 44 -19.89 -3.04 -31.82
C ASP A 44 -21.08 -2.55 -30.98
N GLU A 45 -21.94 -3.48 -30.55
CA GLU A 45 -22.93 -3.23 -29.51
C GLU A 45 -22.25 -2.62 -28.29
N GLU A 46 -22.94 -1.71 -27.57
CA GLU A 46 -22.42 -1.05 -26.37
C GLU A 46 -21.80 -2.07 -25.39
N GLN A 47 -20.47 -2.09 -25.33
CA GLN A 47 -19.76 -3.13 -24.58
C GLN A 47 -19.78 -2.87 -23.07
N GLY A 48 -20.15 -1.66 -22.62
CA GLY A 48 -20.17 -1.31 -21.21
C GLY A 48 -18.78 -1.38 -20.56
N VAL A 49 -17.74 -1.09 -21.35
CA VAL A 49 -16.34 -1.07 -20.89
C VAL A 49 -15.84 0.36 -20.83
N VAL A 50 -15.19 0.69 -19.72
CA VAL A 50 -14.49 1.95 -19.50
C VAL A 50 -13.00 1.72 -19.57
N TYR A 51 -12.31 2.48 -20.40
CA TYR A 51 -10.85 2.47 -20.48
C TYR A 51 -10.28 3.69 -19.75
N GLY A 52 -9.19 3.52 -19.01
CA GLY A 52 -8.55 4.65 -18.36
C GLY A 52 -7.13 4.35 -17.89
N ILE A 53 -6.35 5.41 -17.75
CA ILE A 53 -5.03 5.36 -17.13
C ILE A 53 -5.19 5.40 -15.61
N VAL A 54 -4.64 4.39 -14.94
CA VAL A 54 -4.53 4.35 -13.48
C VAL A 54 -3.43 5.30 -13.02
N TYR A 55 -2.25 5.24 -13.67
CA TYR A 55 -1.16 6.18 -13.43
C TYR A 55 -0.23 6.31 -14.62
N ALA A 56 0.22 7.55 -14.89
CA ALA A 56 1.16 7.89 -15.95
C ALA A 56 2.56 8.13 -15.37
N PRO A 57 3.63 7.73 -16.08
CA PRO A 57 4.99 7.89 -15.61
C PRO A 57 5.44 9.35 -15.65
N ASP A 58 6.24 9.74 -14.66
CA ASP A 58 6.96 11.03 -14.60
C ASP A 58 6.07 12.28 -14.68
N GLU A 59 4.76 12.11 -14.44
CA GLU A 59 3.77 13.18 -14.32
C GLU A 59 3.42 13.42 -12.85
N VAL A 60 3.49 14.68 -12.42
CA VAL A 60 3.15 15.08 -11.04
C VAL A 60 1.64 15.19 -10.90
N ASP A 61 1.06 14.42 -9.99
CA ASP A 61 -0.36 14.43 -9.69
C ASP A 61 -0.78 15.62 -8.80
N SER A 62 -2.08 15.74 -8.55
CA SER A 62 -2.64 16.82 -7.72
C SER A 62 -2.18 16.79 -6.25
N GLN A 63 -1.54 15.70 -5.80
CA GLN A 63 -0.99 15.53 -4.45
C GLN A 63 0.52 15.82 -4.40
N GLY A 64 1.11 16.20 -5.53
CA GLY A 64 2.52 16.51 -5.65
C GLY A 64 3.40 15.26 -5.75
N ASP A 65 2.82 14.12 -6.12
CA ASP A 65 3.51 12.84 -6.23
C ASP A 65 3.64 12.39 -7.70
N TYR A 66 4.67 11.60 -8.00
CA TYR A 66 4.86 10.95 -9.30
C TYR A 66 5.55 9.60 -9.12
N ALA A 67 5.53 8.75 -10.15
CA ALA A 67 6.33 7.52 -10.18
C ALA A 67 6.90 7.29 -11.58
N ASN A 68 8.02 6.57 -11.67
CA ASN A 68 8.60 6.19 -12.95
C ASN A 68 7.89 4.97 -13.56
N SER A 69 8.10 4.73 -14.86
CA SER A 69 7.44 3.65 -15.60
C SER A 69 7.72 2.24 -15.05
N GLU A 70 8.91 1.98 -14.52
CA GLU A 70 9.27 0.67 -13.97
C GLU A 70 8.54 0.39 -12.66
N GLU A 71 8.37 1.41 -11.81
CA GLU A 71 7.59 1.30 -10.59
C GLU A 71 6.10 1.07 -10.91
N ILE A 72 5.55 1.85 -11.83
CA ILE A 72 4.15 1.71 -12.29
C ILE A 72 3.91 0.30 -12.85
N LYS A 73 4.83 -0.21 -13.66
CA LYS A 73 4.76 -1.57 -14.22
C LYS A 73 4.78 -2.66 -13.14
N LYS A 74 5.64 -2.53 -12.12
CA LYS A 74 5.65 -3.45 -10.98
C LYS A 74 4.34 -3.41 -10.21
N ALA A 75 3.79 -2.22 -9.97
CA ALA A 75 2.51 -2.04 -9.30
C ALA A 75 1.37 -2.72 -10.07
N ALA A 76 1.30 -2.49 -11.38
CA ALA A 76 0.33 -3.12 -12.28
C ALA A 76 0.43 -4.65 -12.24
N TYR A 77 1.64 -5.21 -12.37
CA TYR A 77 1.84 -6.67 -12.35
C TYR A 77 1.50 -7.28 -10.99
N ASN A 78 1.84 -6.62 -9.90
CA ASN A 78 1.49 -7.08 -8.56
C ASN A 78 -0.02 -7.00 -8.31
N PHE A 79 -0.70 -5.98 -8.82
CA PHE A 79 -2.16 -5.86 -8.74
C PHE A 79 -2.86 -7.03 -9.43
N MET A 80 -2.36 -7.45 -10.59
CA MET A 80 -2.93 -8.57 -11.36
C MET A 80 -2.71 -9.96 -10.74
N LYS A 81 -1.90 -10.09 -9.69
CA LYS A 81 -1.74 -11.37 -8.96
C LYS A 81 -2.95 -11.74 -8.09
N ARG A 82 -3.95 -10.88 -8.01
CA ARG A 82 -5.17 -11.12 -7.23
C ARG A 82 -5.96 -12.29 -7.80
N ALA A 83 -6.60 -13.05 -6.92
CA ALA A 83 -7.40 -14.20 -7.30
C ALA A 83 -8.67 -13.79 -8.08
N ASP A 84 -9.25 -12.64 -7.74
CA ASP A 84 -10.47 -12.13 -8.37
C ASP A 84 -10.41 -10.60 -8.47
N LEU A 85 -10.57 -10.09 -9.68
CA LEU A 85 -10.48 -8.67 -10.02
C LEU A 85 -11.83 -7.94 -9.90
N SER A 86 -12.92 -8.65 -9.62
CA SER A 86 -14.21 -8.03 -9.31
C SER A 86 -14.20 -7.31 -7.96
N TYR A 87 -13.38 -7.75 -6.99
CA TYR A 87 -13.21 -7.10 -5.69
C TYR A 87 -12.24 -5.91 -5.70
N CYS A 88 -11.97 -5.34 -6.88
CA CYS A 88 -10.92 -4.34 -7.03
C CYS A 88 -11.41 -2.97 -7.48
N VAL A 89 -12.72 -2.82 -7.70
CA VAL A 89 -13.33 -1.59 -8.20
C VAL A 89 -14.35 -1.07 -7.19
N ASP A 90 -14.22 0.20 -6.83
CA ASP A 90 -15.18 0.92 -5.99
C ASP A 90 -15.53 2.28 -6.62
N VAL A 91 -16.34 3.09 -5.92
CA VAL A 91 -16.75 4.41 -6.41
C VAL A 91 -16.46 5.47 -5.36
N ASN A 92 -15.76 6.53 -5.73
CA ASN A 92 -15.41 7.65 -4.84
C ASN A 92 -14.71 7.24 -3.53
N HIS A 93 -13.86 6.21 -3.57
CA HIS A 93 -13.17 5.66 -2.39
C HIS A 93 -14.11 5.34 -1.23
N ASN A 94 -15.31 4.86 -1.53
CA ASN A 94 -16.27 4.43 -0.51
C ASN A 94 -15.95 3.06 0.07
N PHE A 95 -15.04 2.29 -0.57
CA PHE A 95 -14.67 0.92 -0.21
C PHE A 95 -15.81 -0.10 -0.33
N ASP A 96 -16.94 0.29 -0.94
CA ASP A 96 -18.02 -0.62 -1.30
C ASP A 96 -17.77 -1.10 -2.74
N ILE A 97 -17.53 -2.40 -2.88
CA ILE A 97 -17.20 -2.99 -4.18
C ILE A 97 -18.34 -2.78 -5.16
N ALA A 98 -18.03 -2.12 -6.28
CA ALA A 98 -18.96 -1.88 -7.36
C ALA A 98 -19.23 -3.20 -8.11
N ASN A 99 -20.42 -3.32 -8.71
CA ASN A 99 -20.71 -4.41 -9.64
C ASN A 99 -20.02 -4.14 -11.00
N ALA A 100 -18.70 -4.28 -11.00
CA ALA A 100 -17.78 -4.04 -12.09
C ALA A 100 -16.50 -4.85 -11.86
N TYR A 101 -15.72 -5.08 -12.91
CA TYR A 101 -14.44 -5.79 -12.78
C TYR A 101 -13.42 -5.32 -13.81
N ILE A 102 -12.13 -5.48 -13.49
CA ILE A 102 -11.05 -5.23 -14.43
C ILE A 102 -11.02 -6.38 -15.45
N CYS A 103 -11.47 -6.11 -16.68
CA CYS A 103 -11.49 -7.09 -17.77
C CYS A 103 -10.22 -7.02 -18.63
N GLU A 104 -9.51 -5.89 -18.60
CA GLU A 104 -8.26 -5.68 -19.33
C GLU A 104 -7.27 -4.88 -18.46
N SER A 105 -5.97 -5.19 -18.56
CA SER A 105 -4.91 -4.44 -17.88
C SER A 105 -3.62 -4.54 -18.68
N TRP A 106 -3.00 -3.41 -19.02
CA TRP A 106 -1.77 -3.39 -19.80
C TRP A 106 -0.89 -2.19 -19.49
N ILE A 107 0.35 -2.26 -19.99
CA ILE A 107 1.28 -1.13 -20.01
C ILE A 107 1.22 -0.51 -21.39
N VAL A 108 0.93 0.79 -21.45
CA VAL A 108 0.82 1.57 -22.70
C VAL A 108 2.15 1.53 -23.44
N LYS A 109 2.12 1.16 -24.72
CA LYS A 109 3.29 1.11 -25.60
C LYS A 109 3.25 2.26 -26.60
N SER A 110 4.34 2.44 -27.34
CA SER A 110 4.32 3.36 -28.49
C SER A 110 3.23 2.93 -29.49
N LYS A 111 2.37 3.86 -29.90
CA LYS A 111 1.22 3.62 -30.80
C LYS A 111 0.16 2.68 -30.20
N ASP A 112 -0.10 2.82 -28.90
CA ASP A 112 -1.26 2.19 -28.28
C ASP A 112 -2.55 2.76 -28.90
N GLU A 113 -3.61 1.96 -28.89
CA GLU A 113 -4.89 2.32 -29.53
C GLU A 113 -5.62 3.42 -28.77
N PHE A 114 -5.49 3.44 -27.44
CA PHE A 114 -6.29 4.30 -26.57
C PHE A 114 -5.52 5.49 -25.99
N PHE A 115 -4.22 5.33 -25.74
CA PHE A 115 -3.44 6.26 -24.92
C PHE A 115 -2.06 6.57 -25.52
N ASP A 116 -1.57 7.80 -25.32
CA ASP A 116 -0.25 8.23 -25.81
C ASP A 116 0.84 8.12 -24.72
N GLU A 117 0.45 7.94 -23.46
CA GLU A 117 1.31 7.92 -22.28
C GLU A 117 2.12 6.62 -22.16
N VAL A 118 3.15 6.47 -23.00
CA VAL A 118 4.02 5.29 -23.00
C VAL A 118 4.57 4.99 -21.60
N GLY A 119 4.40 3.74 -21.14
CA GLY A 119 4.81 3.29 -19.82
C GLY A 119 3.75 3.47 -18.73
N ALA A 120 2.62 4.12 -19.03
CA ALA A 120 1.48 4.20 -18.12
C ALA A 120 0.82 2.83 -17.91
N TRP A 121 0.18 2.67 -16.76
CA TRP A 121 -0.70 1.54 -16.49
C TRP A 121 -2.13 1.93 -16.87
N ALA A 122 -2.67 1.23 -17.86
CA ALA A 122 -4.06 1.38 -18.30
C ALA A 122 -4.87 0.12 -17.99
N VAL A 123 -6.18 0.33 -17.79
CA VAL A 123 -7.15 -0.73 -17.52
C VAL A 123 -8.40 -0.55 -18.36
N GLY A 124 -9.05 -1.67 -18.67
CA GLY A 124 -10.44 -1.75 -19.11
C GLY A 124 -11.28 -2.29 -17.97
N ILE A 125 -12.33 -1.57 -17.60
CA ILE A 125 -13.26 -1.93 -16.52
C ILE A 125 -14.62 -2.24 -17.14
N LYS A 126 -15.05 -3.50 -17.04
CA LYS A 126 -16.40 -3.90 -17.40
C LYS A 126 -17.36 -3.43 -16.31
N ILE A 127 -18.32 -2.59 -16.68
CA ILE A 127 -19.35 -2.10 -15.78
C ILE A 127 -20.60 -2.97 -15.94
N GLU A 128 -21.02 -3.68 -14.90
CA GLU A 128 -22.24 -4.51 -14.95
C GLU A 128 -23.46 -3.80 -14.37
N ASP A 129 -23.25 -2.78 -13.54
CA ASP A 129 -24.31 -1.93 -12.99
C ASP A 129 -24.80 -0.85 -13.97
N GLU A 130 -26.11 -0.84 -14.27
CA GLU A 130 -26.72 0.14 -15.19
C GLU A 130 -26.69 1.58 -14.67
N ASN A 131 -26.87 1.79 -13.37
CA ASN A 131 -26.83 3.13 -12.79
C ASN A 131 -25.42 3.72 -12.91
N LEU A 132 -24.40 2.90 -12.65
CA LEU A 132 -23.01 3.28 -12.78
C LEU A 132 -22.65 3.65 -14.22
N ARG A 133 -23.14 2.89 -15.22
CA ARG A 133 -23.01 3.26 -16.64
C ARG A 133 -23.63 4.63 -16.93
N ASN A 134 -24.80 4.93 -16.38
CA ASN A 134 -25.45 6.24 -16.58
C ASN A 134 -24.65 7.40 -15.96
N LEU A 135 -24.04 7.18 -14.79
CA LEU A 135 -23.16 8.18 -14.14
C LEU A 135 -21.88 8.44 -14.98
N ILE A 136 -21.35 7.40 -15.63
CA ILE A 136 -20.20 7.53 -16.53
C ILE A 136 -20.59 8.27 -17.82
N LYS A 137 -21.69 7.85 -18.47
CA LYS A 137 -22.19 8.48 -19.71
C LYS A 137 -22.53 9.95 -19.54
N SER A 138 -23.06 10.33 -18.38
CA SER A 138 -23.35 11.72 -18.05
C SER A 138 -22.11 12.55 -17.70
N GLY A 139 -20.94 11.91 -17.56
CA GLY A 139 -19.68 12.54 -17.17
C GLY A 139 -19.58 12.86 -15.68
N GLN A 140 -20.52 12.40 -14.84
CA GLN A 140 -20.44 12.57 -13.39
C GLN A 140 -19.29 11.75 -12.79
N LEU A 141 -18.98 10.60 -13.39
CA LEU A 141 -17.76 9.84 -13.15
C LEU A 141 -16.94 9.87 -14.44
N SER A 142 -15.80 10.55 -14.41
CA SER A 142 -15.00 10.83 -15.61
C SER A 142 -13.52 10.53 -15.47
N GLY A 143 -13.09 10.04 -14.31
CA GLY A 143 -11.70 9.71 -14.01
C GLY A 143 -11.56 8.42 -13.21
N LEU A 144 -10.32 7.94 -13.14
CA LEU A 144 -9.91 6.87 -12.24
C LEU A 144 -9.05 7.43 -11.11
N SER A 145 -9.15 6.83 -9.95
CA SER A 145 -8.22 7.06 -8.84
C SER A 145 -7.73 5.73 -8.31
N MET A 146 -6.46 5.63 -7.94
CA MET A 146 -5.97 4.44 -7.26
C MET A 146 -5.99 4.66 -5.74
N TYR A 147 -6.18 3.58 -4.99
CA TYR A 147 -5.97 3.53 -3.55
C TYR A 147 -4.95 2.44 -3.24
N GLY A 148 -3.99 2.73 -2.36
CA GLY A 148 -2.91 1.81 -2.04
C GLY A 148 -1.86 2.41 -1.10
N SER A 149 -0.69 1.78 -1.06
CA SER A 149 0.47 2.27 -0.30
C SER A 149 1.69 2.43 -1.20
N GLY A 150 2.65 3.24 -0.74
CA GLY A 150 3.94 3.45 -1.39
C GLY A 150 4.92 4.13 -0.43
N ILE A 151 6.18 4.19 -0.83
CA ILE A 151 7.27 4.83 -0.08
C ILE A 151 7.71 6.05 -0.87
N ILE A 152 7.66 7.22 -0.24
CA ILE A 152 8.27 8.42 -0.81
C ILE A 152 9.79 8.24 -0.79
N LYS A 153 10.40 8.29 -1.96
CA LYS A 153 11.85 8.29 -2.10
C LYS A 153 12.38 9.54 -1.41
N SER A 154 12.94 9.36 -0.23
CA SER A 154 13.74 10.41 0.39
C SER A 154 14.93 10.69 -0.52
N GLU A 155 15.21 11.96 -0.79
CA GLU A 155 16.52 12.37 -1.29
C GLU A 155 17.58 11.68 -0.42
N GLU A 156 18.59 11.06 -1.02
CA GLU A 156 19.73 10.54 -0.28
C GLU A 156 20.23 11.67 0.62
N ILE A 157 20.00 11.56 1.92
CA ILE A 157 20.58 12.48 2.89
C ILE A 157 22.08 12.38 2.65
N GLU A 158 22.71 13.48 2.22
CA GLU A 158 24.14 13.50 2.02
C GLU A 158 24.82 12.84 3.23
N PRO A 159 25.69 11.83 3.04
CA PRO A 159 26.28 11.05 4.13
C PRO A 159 26.91 11.91 5.22
N LYS A 160 27.30 13.14 4.89
CA LYS A 160 27.83 14.13 5.83
C LYS A 160 26.84 14.49 6.94
N GLY A 161 25.57 14.72 6.62
CA GLY A 161 24.55 15.06 7.61
C GLY A 161 24.23 13.88 8.54
N LEU A 162 24.22 12.67 7.99
CA LEU A 162 24.00 11.45 8.74
C LEU A 162 25.20 11.11 9.65
N ILE A 163 26.43 11.30 9.18
CA ILE A 163 27.65 11.13 9.99
C ILE A 163 27.70 12.15 11.12
N GLU A 164 27.33 13.41 10.88
CA GLU A 164 27.31 14.44 11.93
C GLU A 164 26.24 14.15 12.99
N THR A 165 25.07 13.70 12.56
CA THR A 165 23.98 13.28 13.45
C THR A 165 24.38 12.03 14.27
N ILE A 166 25.04 11.06 13.65
CA ILE A 166 25.56 9.87 14.34
C ILE A 166 26.67 10.25 15.33
N LYS A 167 27.56 11.21 14.99
CA LYS A 167 28.58 11.71 15.92
C LYS A 167 27.96 12.36 17.16
N GLU A 168 26.89 13.13 17.01
CA GLU A 168 26.17 13.73 18.13
C GLU A 168 25.52 12.67 19.03
N VAL A 169 24.88 11.66 18.43
CA VAL A 169 24.28 10.54 19.17
C VAL A 169 25.33 9.73 19.92
N VAL A 170 26.47 9.42 19.29
CA VAL A 170 27.59 8.71 19.94
C VAL A 170 28.20 9.54 21.06
N LYS A 171 28.35 10.86 20.90
CA LYS A 171 28.81 11.76 21.98
C LYS A 171 27.87 11.75 23.18
N GLY A 172 26.56 11.62 22.97
CA GLY A 172 25.55 11.54 24.03
C GLY A 172 25.46 10.20 24.75
N LEU A 173 25.98 9.13 24.13
CA LEU A 173 25.95 7.75 24.65
C LEU A 173 27.26 7.30 25.32
N LEU A 174 28.31 8.12 25.29
CA LEU A 174 29.57 7.81 25.95
C LEU A 174 29.50 8.08 27.47
N PRO A 175 29.98 7.15 28.32
CA PRO A 175 30.05 7.36 29.77
C PRO A 175 30.97 8.53 30.12
N LYS A 176 30.59 9.34 31.11
CA LYS A 176 31.29 10.58 31.52
C LYS A 176 32.70 10.39 32.09
N ASP A 177 33.17 9.16 32.22
CA ASP A 177 34.39 8.81 32.96
C ASP A 177 35.58 8.41 32.07
N MET A 178 35.46 8.54 30.74
CA MET A 178 36.60 8.40 29.83
C MET A 178 37.18 9.75 29.41
N ASN A 179 38.52 9.81 29.40
CA ASN A 179 39.30 11.00 29.08
C ASN A 179 38.96 11.53 27.67
N LYS A 180 38.32 12.71 27.61
CA LYS A 180 37.82 13.34 26.37
C LYS A 180 38.89 13.48 25.29
N ASP A 181 40.14 13.68 25.69
CA ASP A 181 41.25 13.97 24.78
C ASP A 181 41.72 12.73 23.99
N GLU A 182 41.51 11.52 24.52
CA GLU A 182 41.94 10.27 23.87
C GLU A 182 40.99 9.87 22.73
N ILE A 183 39.69 10.17 22.87
CA ILE A 183 38.64 9.87 21.87
C ILE A 183 38.64 10.91 20.74
N LEU A 184 38.92 12.19 21.05
CA LEU A 184 39.03 13.26 20.06
C LEU A 184 40.17 13.01 19.06
N SER A 185 41.30 12.44 19.51
CA SER A 185 42.41 12.09 18.63
C SER A 185 42.14 10.88 17.71
N LYS A 186 41.29 9.93 18.15
CA LYS A 186 40.89 8.76 17.35
C LYS A 186 39.80 9.08 16.33
N GLY A 187 38.88 10.01 16.65
CA GLY A 187 37.78 10.40 15.76
C GLY A 187 38.18 11.25 14.54
N GLU A 188 39.32 11.94 14.60
CA GLU A 188 39.83 12.76 13.47
C GLU A 188 40.55 11.93 12.39
N ASN A 189 40.94 10.68 12.67
CA ASN A 189 41.70 9.82 11.75
C ASN A 189 40.98 8.54 11.29
N MET A 190 39.74 8.31 11.72
CA MET A 190 39.01 7.10 11.33
C MET A 190 38.46 7.20 9.90
N ASN A 191 38.69 6.15 9.11
CA ASN A 191 38.15 6.05 7.76
C ASN A 191 36.71 5.47 7.77
N LYS A 192 36.04 5.48 6.61
CA LYS A 192 34.63 5.07 6.46
C LYS A 192 34.37 3.60 6.87
N GLU A 193 35.38 2.74 6.78
CA GLU A 193 35.27 1.30 7.05
C GLU A 193 35.33 1.01 8.55
N GLU A 194 36.20 1.68 9.29
CA GLU A 194 36.33 1.54 10.74
C GLU A 194 35.10 2.07 11.49
N VAL A 195 34.50 3.16 11.01
CA VAL A 195 33.22 3.68 11.54
C VAL A 195 32.09 2.68 11.27
N ALA A 196 32.04 2.09 10.07
CA ALA A 196 31.00 1.12 9.73
C ALA A 196 31.12 -0.16 10.58
N GLU A 197 32.33 -0.57 10.93
CA GLU A 197 32.58 -1.73 11.78
C GLU A 197 32.20 -1.47 13.25
N LEU A 198 32.52 -0.30 13.79
CA LEU A 198 32.08 0.14 15.12
C LEU A 198 30.56 0.27 15.23
N VAL A 199 29.91 0.81 14.19
CA VAL A 199 28.43 0.90 14.14
C VAL A 199 27.81 -0.49 14.06
N LYS A 200 28.36 -1.41 13.25
CA LYS A 200 27.90 -2.80 13.20
C LYS A 200 28.06 -3.51 14.54
N ALA A 201 29.20 -3.34 15.20
CA ALA A 201 29.44 -3.92 16.52
C ALA A 201 28.41 -3.41 17.55
N GLN A 202 28.14 -2.11 17.58
CA GLN A 202 27.18 -1.52 18.52
C GLN A 202 25.72 -1.86 18.19
N LEU A 203 25.36 -1.95 16.91
CA LEU A 203 24.02 -2.42 16.49
C LEU A 203 23.80 -3.87 16.92
N ASN A 204 24.81 -4.73 16.77
CA ASN A 204 24.73 -6.14 17.19
C ASN A 204 24.64 -6.27 18.72
N GLU A 205 25.40 -5.47 19.48
CA GLU A 205 25.30 -5.44 20.95
C GLU A 205 23.94 -4.93 21.42
N ASN A 206 23.40 -3.88 20.79
CA ASN A 206 22.08 -3.35 21.09
C ASN A 206 20.95 -4.32 20.69
N GLU A 207 21.11 -5.02 19.57
CA GLU A 207 20.18 -6.08 19.14
C GLU A 207 20.18 -7.24 20.14
N ALA A 208 21.35 -7.68 20.61
CA ALA A 208 21.46 -8.71 21.65
C ALA A 208 20.82 -8.25 22.98
N ALA A 209 21.09 -7.00 23.41
CA ALA A 209 20.50 -6.44 24.63
C ALA A 209 18.97 -6.29 24.52
N ASN A 210 18.46 -5.87 23.37
CA ASN A 210 17.03 -5.74 23.12
C ASN A 210 16.34 -7.10 23.04
N ASN A 211 16.93 -8.08 22.37
CA ASN A 211 16.38 -9.44 22.30
C ASN A 211 16.32 -10.09 23.69
N ALA A 212 17.35 -9.93 24.53
CA ALA A 212 17.32 -10.39 25.91
C ALA A 212 16.21 -9.72 26.74
N LYS A 213 15.95 -8.44 26.51
CA LYS A 213 14.88 -7.70 27.19
C LYS A 213 13.49 -8.07 26.69
N ILE A 214 13.35 -8.38 25.39
CA ILE A 214 12.11 -8.90 24.78
C ILE A 214 11.80 -10.29 25.32
N GLU A 215 12.81 -11.14 25.51
CA GLU A 215 12.65 -12.48 26.08
C GLU A 215 12.18 -12.41 27.55
N GLU A 216 12.79 -11.52 28.35
CA GLU A 216 12.37 -11.28 29.74
C GLU A 216 10.94 -10.72 29.82
N LEU A 217 10.58 -9.76 28.97
CA LEU A 217 9.22 -9.24 28.89
C LEU A 217 8.21 -10.31 28.45
N SER A 218 8.59 -11.17 27.51
CA SER A 218 7.75 -12.27 27.05
C SER A 218 7.48 -13.28 28.17
N LYS A 219 8.48 -13.57 29.00
CA LYS A 219 8.34 -14.42 30.19
C LYS A 219 7.37 -13.79 31.21
N GLN A 220 7.50 -12.50 31.48
CA GLN A 220 6.61 -11.79 32.40
C GLN A 220 5.16 -11.74 31.88
N ILE A 221 4.95 -11.55 30.57
CA ILE A 221 3.62 -11.60 29.94
C ILE A 221 2.97 -12.97 30.09
N ASN A 222 3.74 -14.04 29.91
CA ASN A 222 3.23 -15.41 30.07
C ASN A 222 2.88 -15.72 31.54
N GLU A 223 3.69 -15.28 32.49
CA GLU A 223 3.39 -15.43 33.92
C GLU A 223 2.14 -14.63 34.34
N LEU A 224 1.96 -13.42 33.80
CA LEU A 224 0.76 -12.61 34.04
C LEU A 224 -0.49 -13.25 33.42
N SER A 225 -0.37 -13.83 32.23
CA SER A 225 -1.47 -14.53 31.56
C SER A 225 -1.91 -15.76 32.37
N ALA A 226 -0.96 -16.54 32.90
CA ALA A 226 -1.27 -17.67 33.77
C ALA A 226 -1.99 -17.24 35.07
N LYS A 227 -1.54 -16.14 35.69
CA LYS A 227 -2.21 -15.56 36.87
C LYS A 227 -3.62 -15.06 36.54
N LEU A 228 -3.82 -14.48 35.35
CA LEU A 228 -5.13 -14.02 34.89
C LEU A 228 -6.11 -15.19 34.68
N GLU A 229 -5.63 -16.32 34.15
CA GLU A 229 -6.43 -17.55 34.04
C GLU A 229 -6.83 -18.11 35.40
N ASP A 230 -5.92 -18.11 36.37
CA ASP A 230 -6.22 -18.59 37.72
C ASP A 230 -7.23 -17.68 38.44
N VAL A 231 -7.08 -16.37 38.32
CA VAL A 231 -8.07 -15.40 38.83
C VAL A 231 -9.43 -15.59 38.15
N ASN A 232 -9.48 -15.81 36.84
CA ASN A 232 -10.73 -16.10 36.13
C ASN A 232 -11.38 -17.42 36.57
N LYS A 233 -10.59 -18.45 36.84
CA LYS A 233 -11.09 -19.72 37.41
C LYS A 233 -11.65 -19.51 38.82
N GLU A 234 -11.01 -18.72 39.67
CA GLU A 234 -11.55 -18.38 40.99
C GLU A 234 -12.85 -17.56 40.89
N LEU A 235 -12.92 -16.60 39.95
CA LEU A 235 -14.11 -15.80 39.69
C LEU A 235 -15.29 -16.65 39.16
N SER A 236 -15.01 -17.67 38.34
CA SER A 236 -16.04 -18.59 37.83
C SER A 236 -16.60 -19.52 38.92
N LYS A 237 -15.78 -19.93 39.89
CA LYS A 237 -16.22 -20.70 41.07
C LYS A 237 -17.10 -19.86 42.00
N SER A 238 -16.87 -18.55 42.07
CA SER A 238 -17.69 -17.60 42.82
C SER A 238 -19.09 -17.36 42.22
N LYS A 239 -19.32 -17.65 40.93
CA LYS A 239 -20.60 -17.40 40.24
C LYS A 239 -21.54 -18.62 40.17
N GLN A 240 -21.11 -19.80 40.60
CA GLN A 240 -21.88 -21.05 40.48
C GLN A 240 -22.85 -21.35 41.64
N SER A 241 -23.06 -20.43 42.58
CA SER A 241 -23.99 -20.65 43.71
C SER A 241 -25.42 -20.16 43.49
N GLU A 242 -25.79 -19.59 42.34
CA GLU A 242 -27.17 -19.19 42.06
C GLU A 242 -27.73 -19.79 40.75
N GLU A 243 -28.81 -20.58 40.93
CA GLU A 243 -29.89 -20.93 39.99
C GLU A 243 -29.57 -21.85 38.79
N LEU A 244 -30.02 -23.11 38.76
CA LEU A 244 -31.38 -23.69 38.60
C LEU A 244 -31.63 -24.21 37.17
N LYS A 245 -32.14 -25.44 37.15
CA LYS A 245 -32.37 -26.30 35.98
C LYS A 245 -33.36 -25.69 34.98
N LYS A 246 -33.09 -25.83 33.68
CA LYS A 246 -34.10 -26.29 32.71
C LYS A 246 -33.47 -26.89 31.46
N SER A 247 -34.03 -28.03 31.07
CA SER A 247 -33.83 -28.79 29.85
C SER A 247 -34.28 -28.02 28.60
N GLU A 248 -33.67 -28.28 27.44
CA GLU A 248 -34.34 -28.89 26.28
C GLU A 248 -33.42 -29.12 25.08
N ASN A 249 -33.77 -30.14 24.30
CA ASN A 249 -33.15 -30.61 23.06
C ASN A 249 -33.25 -29.61 21.91
N SER A 250 -32.30 -29.64 20.97
CA SER A 250 -32.56 -30.08 19.58
C SER A 250 -31.31 -30.04 18.72
N ALA A 251 -31.32 -30.91 17.72
CA ALA A 251 -30.26 -31.18 16.76
C ALA A 251 -30.48 -30.44 15.44
N SER A 252 -29.38 -30.10 14.77
CA SER A 252 -29.07 -30.20 13.33
C SER A 252 -28.06 -29.10 13.00
N GLY A 253 -26.93 -29.32 12.33
CA GLY A 253 -26.66 -30.30 11.30
C GLY A 253 -26.88 -29.62 9.95
N GLY A 254 -25.86 -28.95 9.43
CA GLY A 254 -25.91 -28.31 8.11
C GLY A 254 -24.56 -27.76 7.67
N ILE A 255 -23.84 -28.59 6.92
CA ILE A 255 -22.69 -28.22 6.09
C ILE A 255 -23.24 -27.91 4.69
N LEU A 256 -22.91 -26.74 4.15
CA LEU A 256 -22.16 -26.50 2.91
C LEU A 256 -21.84 -25.01 2.82
#